data_AF-A0A958Z6T2-F1
#
_entry.id   AF-A0A958Z6T2-F1
#
_cell.length_a   1.000
_cell.length_b   1.000
_cell.length_c   1.000
_cell.angle_alpha   90.00
_cell.angle_beta   90.00
_cell.angle_gamma   90.00
#
_symmetry.space_group_name_H-M   'P 1'
#
loop_
_entity.id
_entity.type
_entity.pdbx_description
1 polymer ?
#
loop_
_entity_poly.entity_id
_entity_poly.type
_entity_poly.pdbx_seq_one_letter_code
_entity_poly.pdbx_strand_id
1 'polypeptide(L)' 'GYIIKDISFEVDKKTYHFQERVKAFTLTDFEKLFEEANCFLLDVFGDYKLRKFDKNFSERLVLIFK' A
#
# COMPACT_ATOMS: atom_id res chain seq x y z
N GLY A 1 3.95 -12.49 -3.68
CA GLY A 1 2.98 -13.32 -2.93
C GLY A 1 2.00 -12.44 -2.20
N TYR A 2 0.91 -13.00 -1.69
CA TYR A 2 -0.02 -12.29 -0.80
C TYR A 2 0.27 -12.71 0.65
N ILE A 3 0.32 -11.73 1.54
CA ILE A 3 0.30 -11.94 2.99
C ILE A 3 -1.18 -11.98 3.36
N ILE A 4 -1.65 -13.16 3.78
CA ILE A 4 -3.05 -13.37 4.19
C ILE A 4 -3.07 -13.48 5.70
N LYS A 5 -3.90 -12.68 6.35
CA LYS A 5 -4.11 -12.73 7.80
C LYS A 5 -5.59 -12.99 8.08
N ASP A 6 -5.86 -14.15 8.64
CA ASP A 6 -7.20 -14.52 9.10
C ASP A 6 -7.38 -14.05 10.55
N ILE A 7 -8.42 -13.26 10.77
CA ILE A 7 -8.76 -12.64 12.06
C ILE A 7 -10.11 -13.20 12.47
N SER A 8 -10.12 -13.97 13.55
CA SER A 8 -11.34 -14.58 14.10
C SER A 8 -11.50 -14.18 15.55
N PHE A 9 -12.66 -13.64 15.91
CA PHE A 9 -12.96 -13.28 17.30
C PHE A 9 -14.44 -13.46 17.60
N GLU A 10 -14.77 -13.61 18.88
CA GLU A 10 -16.14 -13.76 19.36
C GLU A 10 -16.51 -12.57 20.24
N VAL A 11 -17.67 -11.97 20.00
CA VAL A 11 -18.27 -11.00 20.93
C VAL A 11 -19.78 -11.26 21.00
N ASP A 12 -20.36 -11.18 22.19
CA ASP A 12 -21.78 -11.43 22.44
C ASP A 12 -22.31 -12.75 21.86
N LYS A 13 -21.53 -13.84 21.99
CA LYS A 13 -21.82 -15.19 21.43
C LYS A 13 -21.94 -15.23 19.90
N LYS A 14 -21.44 -14.21 19.21
CA LYS A 14 -21.39 -14.15 17.76
C LYS A 14 -19.93 -14.19 17.32
N THR A 15 -19.61 -15.17 16.49
CA THR A 15 -18.29 -15.31 15.88
C THR A 15 -18.19 -14.40 14.66
N TYR A 16 -17.11 -13.64 14.60
CA TYR A 16 -16.75 -12.80 13.48
C TYR A 16 -15.48 -13.33 12.84
N HIS A 17 -15.48 -13.37 11.51
CA HIS A 17 -14.34 -13.77 10.71
C HIS A 17 -14.04 -12.70 9.67
N PHE A 18 -12.80 -12.23 9.67
CA PHE A 18 -12.29 -11.27 8.70
C PHE A 18 -11.01 -11.82 8.09
N GLN A 19 -10.78 -11.52 6.81
CA GLN A 19 -9.56 -11.89 6.12
C GLN A 19 -8.93 -10.65 5.52
N GLU A 20 -7.71 -10.34 5.95
CA GLU A 20 -6.89 -9.28 5.38
C GLU A 20 -5.95 -9.89 4.34
N ARG A 21 -5.92 -9.30 3.14
CA ARG A 21 -5.01 -9.72 2.05
C ARG A 21 -4.12 -8.53 1.69
N VAL A 22 -2.86 -8.61 2.09
CA VAL A 22 -1.86 -7.57 1.82
C VAL A 22 -0.92 -8.07 0.72
N LYS A 23 -0.75 -7.27 -0.33
CA LYS A 23 0.31 -7.51 -1.32
C LYS A 23 1.45 -6.54 -1.05
N ALA A 24 2.61 -7.08 -0.70
CA ALA A 24 3.83 -6.31 -0.54
C ALA A 24 4.39 -5.98 -1.92
N PHE A 25 3.90 -4.89 -2.53
CA PHE A 25 4.45 -4.36 -3.76
C PHE A 25 5.72 -3.58 -3.48
N THR A 26 6.76 -3.82 -4.27
CA THR A 26 7.96 -2.99 -4.28
C THR A 26 7.79 -1.80 -5.22
N LEU A 27 8.62 -0.77 -5.07
CA LEU A 27 8.62 0.38 -5.97
C LEU A 27 8.79 -0.05 -7.44
N THR A 28 9.62 -1.07 -7.69
CA THR A 28 9.84 -1.61 -9.05
C THR A 28 8.61 -2.32 -9.62
N ASP A 29 7.79 -2.96 -8.78
CA ASP A 29 6.51 -3.51 -9.22
C ASP A 29 5.53 -2.39 -9.61
N PHE A 30 5.56 -1.28 -8.87
CA PHE A 30 4.80 -0.08 -9.18
C PHE A 30 5.28 0.57 -10.49
N GLU A 31 6.58 0.71 -10.72
CA GLU A 31 7.15 1.23 -11.97
C GLU A 31 6.65 0.45 -13.20
N LYS A 32 6.67 -0.88 -13.14
CA LYS A 32 6.15 -1.73 -14.22
C LYS A 32 4.65 -1.56 -14.43
N LEU A 33 3.88 -1.49 -13.35
CA LEU A 33 2.44 -1.22 -13.41
C LEU A 33 2.14 0.14 -14.06
N PHE A 34 2.97 1.16 -13.82
CA PHE A 34 2.80 2.48 -14.43
C PHE A 34 3.19 2.50 -15.91
N GLU A 35 4.25 1.78 -16.27
CA GLU A 35 4.68 1.61 -17.66
C GLU A 35 3.58 0.91 -18.48
N GLU A 36 2.97 -0.15 -17.94
CA GLU A 36 1.85 -0.83 -18.59
C GLU A 36 0.57 0.03 -18.63
N ALA A 37 0.32 0.82 -17.60
CA ALA A 37 -0.87 1.69 -17.51
C ALA A 37 -0.74 3.02 -18.26
N ASN A 38 0.44 3.32 -18.83
CA ASN A 38 0.76 4.59 -19.48
C ASN A 38 0.47 5.81 -18.57
N CYS A 39 0.63 5.63 -17.25
CA CYS A 39 0.39 6.64 -16.22
C CYS A 39 1.69 7.41 -15.94
N PHE A 40 1.60 8.74 -15.88
CA PHE A 40 2.77 9.57 -15.57
C PHE A 40 2.82 9.85 -14.07
N LEU A 41 3.87 9.37 -13.41
CA LEU A 41 4.16 9.72 -12.03
C LEU A 41 4.50 11.22 -11.97
N LEU A 42 3.61 12.02 -11.38
CA LEU A 42 3.81 13.46 -11.21
C LEU A 42 4.79 13.74 -10.08
N ASP A 43 4.56 13.11 -8.92
CA ASP A 43 5.35 13.40 -7.72
C ASP A 43 5.22 12.29 -6.67
N VAL A 44 6.22 12.21 -5.79
CA VAL A 44 6.31 11.19 -4.74
C VAL A 44 6.56 11.84 -3.38
N PHE A 45 5.65 11.59 -2.44
CA PHE A 45 5.70 12.16 -1.10
C PHE A 45 5.87 11.09 -0.01
N GLY A 46 6.62 11.45 1.01
CA GLY A 46 6.87 10.63 2.21
C GLY A 46 5.81 10.79 3.29
N ASP A 47 4.99 11.83 3.19
CA ASP A 47 3.97 12.15 4.18
C ASP A 47 2.83 13.03 3.64
N TYR A 48 1.81 13.26 4.47
CA TYR A 48 0.69 14.14 4.17
C TYR A 48 1.04 15.64 4.18
N LYS A 49 2.26 16.00 4.58
CA LYS A 49 2.75 17.39 4.50
C LYS A 49 3.44 17.68 3.17
N LEU A 50 3.31 16.77 2.20
CA LEU A 50 3.92 16.88 0.87
C LEU A 50 5.46 17.00 0.95
N ARG A 51 6.08 16.41 1.98
CA ARG A 51 7.54 16.28 2.02
C ARG A 51 7.97 15.19 1.05
N LYS A 52 9.12 15.38 0.40
CA LYS A 52 9.68 14.40 -0.55
C LYS A 52 9.86 13.05 0.12
N PHE A 53 9.56 11.99 -0.63
CA PHE A 53 9.78 10.63 -0.15
C PHE A 53 11.27 10.34 0.03
N ASP A 54 11.60 9.77 1.18
CA ASP A 54 12.91 9.26 1.53
C ASP A 54 12.75 7.81 2.00
N LYS A 55 13.42 6.88 1.32
CA LYS A 55 13.31 5.43 1.57
C LYS A 55 13.69 5.02 3.00
N ASN A 56 14.55 5.78 3.67
CA ASN A 56 15.05 5.44 5.00
C ASN A 56 14.23 6.09 6.11
N PHE A 57 13.65 7.27 5.85
CA PHE A 57 12.99 8.08 6.88
C PHE A 57 11.48 8.23 6.70
N SER A 58 10.95 7.95 5.51
CA SER A 58 9.51 8.08 5.25
C SER A 58 8.78 6.83 5.68
N GLU A 59 7.83 7.00 6.59
CA GLU A 59 6.93 5.93 7.02
C GLU A 59 5.94 5.51 5.93
N ARG A 60 5.68 6.38 4.95
CA ARG A 60 4.67 6.18 3.90
C ARG A 60 5.23 6.55 2.54
N LEU A 61 4.74 5.84 1.53
CA LEU A 61 4.96 6.16 0.12
C LEU A 61 3.61 6.65 -0.45
N VAL A 62 3.53 7.93 -0.78
CA VAL A 62 2.37 8.56 -1.42
C VAL A 62 2.75 8.91 -2.84
N LEU A 63 2.02 8.36 -3.81
CA LEU A 63 2.31 8.52 -5.24
C LEU A 63 1.17 9.31 -5.89
N ILE A 64 1.51 10.38 -6.62
CA ILE A 64 0.54 11.17 -7.39
C ILE A 64 0.75 10.91 -8.88
N PHE A 65 -0.33 10.63 -9.60
CA PHE A 65 -0.33 10.33 -11.04
C PHE A 65 -1.16 11.34 -11.83
N LYS A 66 -0.84 11.50 -13.11
CA LYS A 66 -1.65 12.19 -14.13
C LYS A 66 -1.95 11.28 -15.30
#